data_AF-A0A2K3YP09-F1
#
_entry.id   AF-A0A2K3YP09-F1
#
_cell.length_a   1.000
_cell.length_b   1.000
_cell.length_c   1.000
_cell.angle_alpha   90.00
_cell.angle_beta   90.00
_cell.angle_gamma   90.00
#
_symmetry.space_group_name_H-M   'P 1'
#
loop_
_entity.id
_entity.type
_entity.pdbx_description
1 polymer ?
#
loop_
_entity_poly.entity_id
_entity_poly.type
_entity_poly.pdbx_seq_one_letter_code
_entity_poly.pdbx_strand_id
1 'polypeptide(L)'
;MDVIDMIIAIILMVISSVLALYIYFSKNLHMVASIDPDKIPGHLKDRVINYFVTTLILVTLFFAIGICLTEVNTILSSVFTVFGFLSWIPFYVYCYKIQR
;
A
#
# COMPACT_ATOMS: atom_id res chain seq x y z
N MET A 1 -0.22 24.93 -1.19
CA MET A 1 -0.95 23.67 -1.11
C MET A 1 -2.40 24.01 -1.29
N ASP A 2 -2.94 23.68 -2.44
CA ASP A 2 -4.32 23.89 -2.77
C ASP A 2 -5.21 23.03 -1.85
N VAL A 3 -6.35 23.60 -1.49
CA VAL A 3 -7.33 22.93 -0.63
C VAL A 3 -7.79 21.61 -1.25
N ILE A 4 -7.81 21.53 -2.58
CA ILE A 4 -8.16 20.34 -3.34
C ILE A 4 -7.13 19.22 -3.11
N ASP A 5 -5.84 19.51 -3.19
CA ASP A 5 -4.77 18.51 -2.99
C ASP A 5 -4.79 17.93 -1.57
N MET A 6 -5.06 18.78 -0.58
CA MET A 6 -5.24 18.35 0.80
C MET A 6 -6.44 17.41 0.96
N ILE A 7 -7.57 17.74 0.33
CA ILE A 7 -8.78 16.90 0.35
C ILE A 7 -8.49 15.55 -0.33
N ILE A 8 -7.80 15.54 -1.47
CA ILE A 8 -7.42 14.31 -2.18
C ILE A 8 -6.53 13.44 -1.29
N ALA A 9 -5.51 14.00 -0.64
CA ALA A 9 -4.62 13.26 0.23
C ALA A 9 -5.37 12.65 1.44
N ILE A 10 -6.29 13.40 2.05
CA ILE A 10 -7.13 12.89 3.16
C ILE A 10 -8.03 11.76 2.69
N ILE A 11 -8.74 11.93 1.57
CA ILE A 11 -9.61 10.89 1.01
C ILE A 11 -8.82 9.62 0.70
N LEU A 12 -7.62 9.78 0.11
CA LEU A 12 -6.72 8.66 -0.19
C LEU A 12 -6.33 7.89 1.08
N MET A 13 -5.95 8.60 2.15
CA MET A 13 -5.62 8.01 3.44
C MET A 13 -6.80 7.27 4.07
N VAL A 14 -8.02 7.85 4.00
CA VAL A 14 -9.24 7.23 4.54
C VAL A 14 -9.58 5.95 3.78
N ILE A 15 -9.62 5.99 2.45
CA ILE A 15 -9.93 4.82 1.61
C ILE A 15 -8.90 3.71 1.87
N SER A 16 -7.62 4.04 1.87
CA SER A 16 -6.55 3.08 2.14
C SER A 16 -6.67 2.47 3.53
N SER A 17 -7.03 3.25 4.54
CA SER A 17 -7.19 2.75 5.91
C SER A 17 -8.39 1.82 6.05
N VAL A 18 -9.51 2.15 5.39
CA VAL A 18 -10.71 1.29 5.36
C VAL A 18 -10.40 -0.04 4.68
N LEU A 19 -9.71 -0.03 3.54
CA LEU A 19 -9.28 -1.24 2.83
C LEU A 19 -8.30 -2.08 3.67
N ALA A 20 -7.32 -1.43 4.29
CA ALA A 20 -6.37 -2.06 5.19
C ALA A 20 -7.07 -2.77 6.35
N LEU A 21 -7.98 -2.07 7.05
CA LEU A 21 -8.77 -2.65 8.14
C LEU A 21 -9.64 -3.81 7.66
N TYR A 22 -10.32 -3.64 6.53
CA TYR A 22 -11.18 -4.67 5.97
C TYR A 22 -10.42 -5.96 5.64
N ILE A 23 -9.25 -5.85 5.01
CA ILE A 23 -8.39 -7.01 4.69
C ILE A 23 -7.79 -7.63 5.97
N TYR A 24 -7.39 -6.79 6.93
CA TYR A 24 -6.88 -7.24 8.22
C TYR A 24 -7.91 -8.06 9.00
N PHE A 25 -9.19 -7.64 9.02
CA PHE A 25 -10.26 -8.35 9.74
C PHE A 25 -10.83 -9.54 8.97
N SER A 26 -11.05 -9.40 7.66
CA SER A 26 -11.62 -10.49 6.84
C SER A 26 -10.64 -11.65 6.67
N LYS A 27 -9.33 -11.38 6.80
CA LYS A 27 -8.24 -12.33 6.53
C LYS A 27 -8.32 -12.97 5.14
N ASN A 28 -9.02 -12.31 4.21
CA ASN A 28 -9.30 -12.86 2.89
C ASN A 28 -8.22 -12.42 1.89
N LEU A 29 -7.25 -13.30 1.65
CA LEU A 29 -6.18 -13.07 0.68
C LEU A 29 -6.65 -13.04 -0.78
N HIS A 30 -7.86 -13.54 -1.09
CA HIS A 30 -8.41 -13.44 -2.45
C HIS A 30 -8.70 -12.00 -2.88
N MET A 31 -8.73 -11.05 -1.94
CA MET A 31 -8.90 -9.62 -2.23
C MET A 31 -7.63 -8.96 -2.75
N VAL A 32 -6.46 -9.60 -2.56
CA VAL A 32 -5.19 -9.08 -3.05
C VAL A 32 -4.97 -9.58 -4.47
N ALA A 33 -5.31 -8.74 -5.45
CA ALA A 33 -4.98 -8.99 -6.84
C ALA A 33 -3.46 -9.23 -6.97
N SER A 34 -3.06 -10.19 -7.82
CA SER A 34 -1.67 -10.65 -8.01
C SER A 34 -1.14 -11.68 -7.00
N ILE A 35 -1.96 -12.18 -6.06
CA ILE A 35 -1.58 -13.32 -5.21
C ILE A 35 -2.51 -14.49 -5.49
N ASP A 36 -1.92 -15.67 -5.61
CA ASP A 36 -2.62 -16.95 -5.59
C ASP A 36 -2.69 -17.43 -4.11
N PRO A 37 -3.83 -17.25 -3.42
CA PRO A 37 -3.96 -17.53 -1.99
C PRO A 37 -3.90 -19.02 -1.66
N ASP A 38 -4.14 -19.88 -2.65
CA ASP A 38 -4.09 -21.34 -2.50
C ASP A 38 -2.66 -21.85 -2.45
N LYS A 39 -1.70 -21.10 -3.02
CA LYS A 39 -0.26 -21.40 -2.95
C LYS A 39 0.41 -20.91 -1.67
N ILE A 40 -0.29 -20.18 -0.81
CA ILE A 40 0.28 -19.66 0.44
C ILE A 40 0.08 -20.68 1.56
N PRO A 41 1.16 -21.15 2.23
CA PRO A 41 1.04 -22.03 3.39
C PRO A 41 0.15 -21.42 4.48
N GLY A 42 -0.77 -22.20 5.03
CA GLY A 42 -1.76 -21.72 6.00
C GLY A 42 -1.16 -20.93 7.17
N HIS A 43 -0.02 -21.39 7.70
CA HIS A 43 0.70 -20.74 8.81
C HIS A 43 1.33 -19.38 8.45
N LEU A 44 1.44 -19.04 7.16
CA LEU A 44 1.99 -17.77 6.68
C LEU A 44 0.93 -16.76 6.26
N LYS A 45 -0.36 -17.16 6.15
CA LYS A 45 -1.43 -16.30 5.63
C LYS A 45 -1.56 -15.00 6.43
N ASP A 46 -1.56 -15.08 7.76
CA ASP A 46 -1.61 -13.91 8.64
C ASP A 46 -0.41 -12.98 8.45
N ARG A 47 0.79 -13.54 8.24
CA ARG A 47 2.00 -12.75 8.00
C ARG A 47 1.93 -12.02 6.67
N VAL A 48 1.42 -12.68 5.62
CA VAL A 48 1.22 -12.07 4.30
C VAL A 48 0.20 -10.93 4.38
N ILE A 49 -0.91 -11.14 5.07
CA ILE A 49 -1.93 -10.10 5.28
C ILE A 49 -1.34 -8.90 5.99
N ASN A 50 -0.59 -9.11 7.07
CA ASN A 50 0.05 -8.02 7.80
C ASN A 50 1.04 -7.27 6.91
N TYR A 51 1.86 -7.99 6.14
CA TYR A 51 2.78 -7.39 5.19
C TYR A 51 2.05 -6.56 4.13
N PHE A 52 0.97 -7.09 3.55
CA PHE A 52 0.16 -6.37 2.57
C PHE A 52 -0.42 -5.08 3.17
N VAL A 53 -1.02 -5.17 4.36
CA VAL A 53 -1.62 -4.02 5.05
C VAL A 53 -0.57 -2.95 5.35
N THR A 54 0.59 -3.35 5.87
CA THR A 54 1.69 -2.42 6.13
C THR A 54 2.18 -1.76 4.84
N THR A 55 2.37 -2.54 3.76
CA THR A 55 2.77 -2.00 2.46
C THR A 55 1.71 -1.03 1.91
N LEU A 56 0.43 -1.37 1.99
CA LEU A 56 -0.66 -0.52 1.52
C LEU A 56 -0.65 0.84 2.23
N ILE A 57 -0.56 0.86 3.56
CA ILE A 57 -0.49 2.10 4.34
C ILE A 57 0.78 2.91 4.01
N LEU A 58 1.93 2.24 3.89
CA LEU A 58 3.21 2.90 3.59
C LEU A 58 3.20 3.55 2.20
N VAL A 59 2.69 2.85 1.19
CA VAL A 59 2.53 3.36 -0.18
C VAL A 59 1.63 4.59 -0.18
N THR A 60 0.46 4.49 0.45
CA THR A 60 -0.51 5.58 0.55
C THR A 60 0.10 6.79 1.26
N LEU A 61 0.89 6.57 2.32
CA LEU A 61 1.61 7.64 3.01
C LEU A 61 2.59 8.35 2.07
N PHE A 62 3.36 7.61 1.27
CA PHE A 62 4.28 8.21 0.30
C PHE A 62 3.55 9.00 -0.78
N PHE A 63 2.43 8.51 -1.30
CA PHE A 63 1.62 9.28 -2.25
C PHE A 63 0.97 10.50 -1.62
N ALA A 64 0.44 10.41 -0.39
CA ALA A 64 -0.12 11.55 0.30
C ALA A 64 0.93 12.66 0.53
N ILE A 65 2.14 12.29 0.96
CA ILE A 65 3.26 13.23 1.10
C ILE A 65 3.65 13.81 -0.27
N GLY A 66 3.73 12.98 -1.31
CA GLY A 66 4.02 13.41 -2.67
C GLY A 66 3.04 14.46 -3.18
N ILE A 67 1.73 14.23 -2.99
CA ILE A 67 0.65 15.16 -3.36
C ILE A 67 0.84 16.49 -2.61
N CYS A 68 0.98 16.47 -1.28
CA CYS A 68 1.14 17.67 -0.46
C CYS A 68 2.39 18.51 -0.82
N LEU A 69 3.42 17.89 -1.40
CA LEU A 69 4.66 18.54 -1.79
C LEU A 69 4.69 19.03 -3.24
N THR A 70 3.68 18.72 -4.05
CA THR A 70 3.69 18.99 -5.51
C THR A 70 3.93 20.46 -5.84
N GLU A 71 3.25 21.37 -5.13
CA GLU A 71 3.39 22.80 -5.31
C GLU A 71 4.65 23.40 -4.65
N VAL A 72 5.18 22.75 -3.62
CA VAL A 72 6.33 23.25 -2.85
C VAL A 72 7.63 22.85 -3.54
N ASN A 73 7.74 21.58 -3.93
CA ASN A 73 8.92 21.01 -4.54
C ASN A 73 8.55 19.79 -5.39
N THR A 74 8.38 20.03 -6.69
CA THR A 74 8.01 18.99 -7.66
C THR A 74 9.03 17.85 -7.74
N ILE A 75 10.32 18.13 -7.54
CA ILE A 75 11.37 17.09 -7.54
C ILE A 75 11.15 16.17 -6.34
N LEU A 76 10.95 16.73 -5.15
CA LEU A 76 10.72 15.96 -3.94
C LEU A 76 9.40 15.17 -4.01
N SER A 77 8.34 15.77 -4.54
CA SER A 77 7.06 15.10 -4.83
C SER A 77 7.25 13.89 -5.76
N SER A 78 8.03 14.05 -6.82
CA SER A 78 8.35 12.97 -7.76
C SER A 78 9.12 11.84 -7.08
N VAL A 79 10.09 12.18 -6.22
CA VAL A 79 10.86 11.20 -5.43
C VAL A 79 9.94 10.38 -4.52
N PHE A 80 9.03 11.02 -3.79
CA PHE A 80 8.05 10.33 -2.94
C PHE A 80 7.11 9.43 -3.74
N THR A 81 6.64 9.89 -4.89
CA THR A 81 5.82 9.09 -5.81
C THR A 81 6.57 7.82 -6.26
N VAL A 82 7.84 7.95 -6.64
CA VAL A 82 8.69 6.80 -7.02
C VAL A 82 8.88 5.85 -5.83
N PHE A 83 9.15 6.36 -4.63
CA PHE A 83 9.23 5.52 -3.43
C PHE A 83 7.91 4.80 -3.10
N GLY A 84 6.76 5.44 -3.35
CA GLY A 84 5.45 4.80 -3.26
C GLY A 84 5.37 3.57 -4.15
N PHE A 85 5.75 3.67 -5.42
CA PHE A 85 5.79 2.51 -6.33
C PHE A 85 6.82 1.45 -5.90
N LEU A 86 8.03 1.86 -5.53
CA LEU A 86 9.10 0.93 -5.11
C LEU A 86 8.75 0.17 -3.81
N SER A 87 7.91 0.75 -2.94
CA SER A 87 7.48 0.13 -1.69
C SER A 87 6.64 -1.14 -1.89
N TRP A 88 6.08 -1.35 -3.08
CA TRP A 88 5.40 -2.60 -3.43
C TRP A 88 6.37 -3.76 -3.69
N ILE A 89 7.62 -3.48 -4.11
CA ILE A 89 8.57 -4.51 -4.52
C ILE A 89 8.86 -5.52 -3.40
N PRO A 90 9.17 -5.11 -2.15
CA PRO A 90 9.43 -6.06 -1.08
C PRO A 90 8.27 -7.01 -0.80
N PHE A 91 7.03 -6.52 -0.92
CA PHE A 91 5.83 -7.33 -0.74
C PHE A 91 5.72 -8.41 -1.83
N TYR A 92 5.88 -8.03 -3.09
CA TYR A 92 5.82 -8.99 -4.21
C TYR A 92 6.95 -10.01 -4.17
N VAL A 93 8.17 -9.57 -3.85
CA VAL A 93 9.33 -10.48 -3.69
C VAL A 93 9.07 -11.50 -2.57
N TYR A 94 8.53 -11.04 -1.43
CA TYR A 94 8.16 -11.92 -0.34
C TYR A 94 7.10 -12.95 -0.77
N CYS A 95 6.03 -12.51 -1.42
CA CYS A 95 4.94 -13.38 -1.88
C CYS A 95 5.42 -14.39 -2.92
N TYR A 96 6.27 -13.98 -3.86
CA TYR A 96 6.87 -14.88 -4.85
C TYR A 96 7.74 -15.95 -4.20
N LYS A 97 8.51 -15.60 -3.15
CA LYS A 97 9.38 -16.55 -2.45
C LYS A 97 8.61 -17.61 -1.66
N ILE A 98 7.44 -17.29 -1.12
CA ILE A 98 6.63 -18.23 -0.32
C ILE A 98 5.71 -19.12 -1.17
N GLN A 99 5.43 -18.72 -2.42
CA GLN A 99 4.59 -19.49 -3.36
C GLN A 99 5.39 -20.51 -4.19
N ARG A 100 6.72 -20.43 -4.16
CA ARG A 100 7.62 -21.38 -4.81
C ARG A 100 7.96 -22.52 -3.86
#